data_AF-B6WSU5-F1
#
_entry.id   AF-B6WSU5-F1
#
_cell.length_a   1.000
_cell.length_b   1.000
_cell.length_c   1.000
_cell.angle_alpha   90.00
_cell.angle_beta   90.00
_cell.angle_gamma   90.00
#
_symmetry.space_group_name_H-M   'P 1'
#
loop_
_entity.id
_entity.type
_entity.pdbx_description
1 polymer ?
#
loop_
_entity_poly.entity_id
_entity_poly.type
_entity_poly.pdbx_seq_one_letter_code
_entity_poly.pdbx_strand_id
1 'polypeptide(L)'
;MSLTYAQKMALGAKRATYRRRLQEVLDAQGLSGAALARQLGISSVAVYRTLSGQLHSPKVLDWLRTHGAPEKYLCDPRTSDN
;
A
#
# COMPACT_ATOMS: atom_id res chain seq x y z
N MET A 1 -19.73 0.25 7.40
CA MET A 1 -19.79 -1.22 7.60
C MET A 1 -18.37 -1.79 7.51
N SER A 2 -17.94 -2.64 8.45
CA SER A 2 -16.59 -3.24 8.37
C SER A 2 -16.50 -4.21 7.19
N LEU A 3 -15.57 -3.97 6.25
CA LEU A 3 -15.33 -4.89 5.12
C LEU A 3 -15.06 -6.32 5.60
N THR A 4 -15.68 -7.27 4.92
CA THR A 4 -15.40 -8.71 5.10
C THR A 4 -13.96 -9.03 4.69
N TYR A 5 -13.43 -10.14 5.20
CA TYR A 5 -12.09 -10.62 4.86
C TYR A 5 -11.90 -10.83 3.35
N ALA A 6 -12.91 -11.38 2.66
CA ALA A 6 -12.89 -11.58 1.22
C ALA A 6 -12.80 -10.26 0.45
N GLN A 7 -13.53 -9.22 0.87
CA GLN A 7 -13.46 -7.90 0.25
C GLN A 7 -12.09 -7.24 0.47
N LYS A 8 -11.50 -7.37 1.68
CA LYS A 8 -10.13 -6.90 1.93
C LYS A 8 -9.11 -7.61 1.04
N MET A 9 -9.28 -8.90 0.79
CA MET A 9 -8.40 -9.65 -0.11
C MET A 9 -8.58 -9.25 -1.58
N ALA A 10 -9.81 -8.98 -2.02
CA ALA A 10 -10.07 -8.46 -3.37
C ALA A 10 -9.42 -7.08 -3.60
N LEU A 11 -9.47 -6.19 -2.60
CA LEU A 11 -8.78 -4.90 -2.62
C LEU A 11 -7.26 -5.06 -2.65
N GLY A 12 -6.72 -6.02 -1.89
CA GLY A 12 -5.32 -6.39 -1.94
C GLY A 12 -4.89 -6.86 -3.33
N ALA A 13 -5.64 -7.80 -3.93
CA ALA A 13 -5.38 -8.29 -5.28
C ALA A 13 -5.42 -7.16 -6.32
N LYS A 14 -6.37 -6.23 -6.19
CA LYS A 14 -6.45 -5.04 -7.06
C LYS A 14 -5.22 -4.15 -6.89
N ARG A 15 -4.74 -3.92 -5.67
CA ARG A 15 -3.50 -3.18 -5.40
C ARG A 15 -2.27 -3.82 -6.04
N ALA A 16 -2.19 -5.15 -6.04
CA ALA A 16 -1.09 -5.87 -6.65
C ALA A 16 -0.95 -5.55 -8.15
N THR A 17 -2.06 -5.28 -8.86
CA THR A 17 -2.02 -4.83 -10.27
C THR A 17 -1.35 -3.46 -10.44
N TYR A 18 -1.47 -2.59 -9.43
CA TYR A 18 -0.85 -1.27 -9.39
C TYR A 18 0.52 -1.27 -8.71
N ARG A 19 1.07 -2.43 -8.35
CA ARG A 19 2.38 -2.54 -7.69
C ARG A 19 3.47 -1.74 -8.40
N ARG A 20 3.56 -1.83 -9.73
CA ARG A 20 4.55 -1.06 -10.50
C ARG A 20 4.35 0.45 -10.35
N ARG A 21 3.11 0.93 -10.35
CA ARG A 21 2.79 2.35 -10.15
C ARG A 21 3.12 2.82 -8.73
N LEU A 22 2.89 1.98 -7.73
CA LEU A 22 3.30 2.29 -6.35
C LEU A 22 4.81 2.25 -6.18
N GLN A 23 5.50 1.37 -6.92
CA GLN A 23 6.95 1.34 -6.99
C GLN A 23 7.51 2.61 -7.66
N GLU A 24 6.88 3.10 -8.73
CA GLU A 24 7.26 4.38 -9.37
C GLU A 24 7.20 5.55 -8.37
N VAL A 25 6.23 5.57 -7.44
CA VAL A 25 6.17 6.60 -6.38
C VAL A 25 7.35 6.50 -5.42
N LEU A 26 7.77 5.27 -5.06
CA LEU A 26 8.94 5.04 -4.23
C LEU A 26 10.23 5.47 -4.96
N ASP A 27 10.35 5.07 -6.22
CA ASP A 27 11.50 5.35 -7.07
C ASP A 27 11.64 6.86 -7.34
N ALA A 28 10.52 7.57 -7.53
CA ALA A 28 10.48 9.03 -7.67
C ALA A 28 10.97 9.76 -6.41
N GLN A 29 10.81 9.16 -5.24
CA GLN A 29 11.35 9.67 -3.97
C GLN A 29 12.79 9.21 -3.70
N GLY A 30 13.39 8.41 -4.60
CA GLY A 30 14.71 7.80 -4.40
C GLY A 30 14.74 6.78 -3.25
N LEU A 31 13.59 6.27 -2.82
CA LEU A 31 13.47 5.38 -1.66
C LEU A 31 13.31 3.94 -2.11
N SER A 32 14.16 3.06 -1.58
CA SER A 32 13.91 1.62 -1.66
C SER A 32 12.84 1.19 -0.66
N GLY A 33 12.16 0.08 -0.91
CA GLY A 33 11.20 -0.49 0.05
C GLY A 33 11.82 -0.79 1.43
N ALA A 34 13.12 -1.07 1.49
CA ALA A 34 13.85 -1.22 2.74
C ALA A 34 14.13 0.13 3.44
N ALA A 35 14.46 1.18 2.67
CA ALA A 35 14.61 2.53 3.22
C ALA A 35 13.29 3.06 3.79
N LEU A 36 12.18 2.88 3.06
CA LEU A 36 10.84 3.20 3.54
C LEU A 36 10.52 2.44 4.83
N ALA A 37 10.85 1.15 4.89
CA ALA A 37 10.60 0.32 6.06
C ALA A 37 11.33 0.86 7.31
N ARG A 38 12.59 1.27 7.16
CA ARG A 38 13.35 1.92 8.24
C ARG A 38 12.73 3.24 8.67
N GLN A 39 12.32 4.08 7.71
CA GLN A 39 11.68 5.37 7.97
C GLN A 39 10.36 5.21 8.74
N LEU A 40 9.57 4.19 8.43
CA LEU A 40 8.28 3.91 9.07
C LEU A 40 8.39 3.04 10.34
N GLY A 41 9.59 2.55 10.66
CA GLY A 41 9.83 1.63 11.78
C GLY A 41 9.10 0.29 11.63
N ILE A 42 8.99 -0.22 10.39
CA ILE A 42 8.35 -1.50 10.08
C ILE A 42 9.31 -2.43 9.35
N SER A 43 8.92 -3.70 9.18
CA SER A 43 9.70 -4.64 8.39
C SER A 43 9.59 -4.34 6.88
N SER A 44 10.69 -4.51 6.15
CA SER A 44 10.71 -4.47 4.68
C SER A 44 9.76 -5.48 4.06
N VAL A 45 9.57 -6.64 4.71
CA VAL A 45 8.59 -7.65 4.32
C VAL A 45 7.17 -7.10 4.46
N ALA A 46 6.87 -6.29 5.47
CA ALA A 46 5.56 -5.66 5.63
C ALA A 46 5.27 -4.66 4.50
N VAL A 47 6.29 -3.90 4.07
CA VAL A 47 6.18 -3.02 2.88
C VAL A 47 5.91 -3.86 1.64
N TYR A 48 6.72 -4.89 1.39
CA TYR A 48 6.55 -5.76 0.23
C TYR A 48 5.18 -6.42 0.19
N ARG A 49 4.73 -7.01 1.30
CA ARG A 49 3.40 -7.64 1.41
C ARG A 49 2.27 -6.64 1.23
N THR A 50 2.48 -5.38 1.61
CA THR A 50 1.49 -4.33 1.37
C THR A 50 1.40 -3.97 -0.10
N LEU A 51 2.53 -3.83 -0.79
CA LEU A 51 2.59 -3.55 -2.23
C LEU A 51 2.09 -4.73 -3.08
N SER A 52 2.33 -5.97 -2.64
CA SER A 52 1.84 -7.18 -3.30
C SER A 52 0.39 -7.54 -2.94
N GLY A 53 -0.27 -6.73 -2.12
CA GLY A 53 -1.68 -6.92 -1.79
C GLY A 53 -1.97 -8.02 -0.76
N GLN A 54 -0.94 -8.63 -0.19
CA GLN A 54 -1.08 -9.69 0.83
C GLN A 54 -1.32 -9.14 2.24
N LEU A 55 -0.97 -7.88 2.47
CA LEU A 55 -1.12 -7.18 3.73
C LEU A 55 -1.72 -5.78 3.50
N HIS A 56 -2.43 -5.29 4.50
CA HIS A 56 -2.93 -3.92 4.52
C HIS A 56 -2.25 -3.18 5.66
N SER A 57 -1.10 -2.57 5.38
CA SER A 57 -0.40 -1.75 6.36
C SER A 57 -0.84 -0.28 6.26
N PRO A 58 -1.52 0.26 7.29
CA PRO A 58 -1.88 1.67 7.40
C PRO A 58 -0.74 2.62 7.07
N LYS A 59 0.40 2.43 7.74
CA LYS A 59 1.54 3.33 7.67
C LYS A 59 2.09 3.45 6.26
N VAL A 60 2.10 2.34 5.52
CA VAL A 60 2.58 2.31 4.14
C VAL A 60 1.59 3.00 3.21
N LEU A 61 0.28 2.75 3.38
CA LEU A 61 -0.75 3.39 2.56
C LEU A 61 -0.85 4.89 2.83
N ASP A 62 -0.76 5.31 4.09
CA ASP A 62 -0.78 6.72 4.50
C ASP A 62 0.47 7.46 3.98
N TRP A 63 1.64 6.80 4.00
CA TRP A 63 2.85 7.34 3.40
C TRP A 63 2.70 7.52 1.89
N LEU A 64 2.23 6.48 1.18
CA LEU A 64 2.01 6.56 -0.27
C LEU A 64 1.01 7.66 -0.63
N ARG A 65 -0.08 7.80 0.14
CA ARG A 65 -1.08 8.88 -0.03
C ARG A 65 -0.44 10.26 0.09
N THR A 66 0.37 10.47 1.13
CA THR A 66 1.06 11.75 1.37
C THR A 66 2.06 12.09 0.27
N HIS A 67 2.68 11.08 -0.37
CA HIS A 67 3.69 11.26 -1.42
C HIS A 67 3.09 11.25 -2.84
N GLY A 68 1.76 11.40 -2.96
CA GLY A 68 1.09 11.60 -4.24
C GLY A 68 0.64 10.32 -4.95
N ALA A 69 0.63 9.16 -4.27
CA ALA A 69 0.02 7.97 -4.83
C ALA A 69 -1.51 8.17 -4.95
N PRO A 70 -2.09 8.00 -6.14
CA PRO A 70 -3.54 8.09 -6.34
C PRO A 70 -4.31 7.10 -5.47
N GLU A 71 -5.42 7.53 -4.85
CA GLU A 71 -6.27 6.69 -4.00
C GLU A 71 -6.76 5.42 -4.72
N LYS A 72 -7.00 5.53 -6.04
CA LYS A 72 -7.35 4.39 -6.93
C LYS A 72 -6.31 3.26 -6.93
N TYR A 73 -5.05 3.57 -6.64
CA TYR A 73 -3.97 2.57 -6.56
C TYR A 73 -3.77 2.06 -5.14
N LEU A 74 -4.08 2.88 -4.13
CA LEU A 74 -3.99 2.48 -2.73
C LEU A 74 -5.00 1.39 -2.39
N CYS A 75 -6.17 1.36 -3.05
CA CYS A 75 -7.22 0.37 -2.78
C CYS A 75 -7.39 0.17 -1.27
N ASP A 76 -7.50 1.28 -0.53
CA ASP A 76 -7.46 1.26 0.92
C ASP A 76 -8.80 0.72 1.46
N PRO A 77 -8.78 -0.36 2.26
CA PRO A 77 -10.00 -0.88 2.86
C PRO A 77 -10.68 0.12 3.82
N ARG A 78 -10.01 1.21 4.22
CA ARG A 78 -10.58 2.25 5.08
C ARG A 78 -11.48 3.23 4.34
N THR A 79 -11.23 3.45 3.06
CA THR A 79 -11.98 4.40 2.22
C THR A 79 -13.06 3.74 1.37
N SER A 80 -13.14 2.39 1.39
CA SER A 80 -14.18 1.64 0.67
C SER A 80 -15.55 1.62 1.39
N ASP A 81 -15.82 2.59 2.27
CA ASP A 81 -17.09 2.71 3.02
C ASP A 81 -18.14 3.59 2.30
N ASN A 82 -17.99 3.85 0.99
CA ASN A 82 -18.94 4.67 0.23
C ASN A 82 -19.40 3.99 -1.06
#